data_AF-A0A6N3I6C1-F1
#
_entry.id   AF-A0A6N3I6C1-F1
#
_cell.length_a   1.000
_cell.length_b   1.000
_cell.length_c   1.000
_cell.angle_alpha   90.00
_cell.angle_beta   90.00
_cell.angle_gamma   90.00
#
_symmetry.space_group_name_H-M   'P 1'
#
loop_
_entity.id
_entity.type
_entity.pdbx_description
1 polymer ?
#
loop_
_entity_poly.entity_id
_entity_poly.type
_entity_poly.pdbx_seq_one_letter_code
_entity_poly.pdbx_strand_id
1 'polypeptide(L)'
;MEKIIVPTQFDLPLDRIYIVAATLKTFKGRRHVDVQVFRPNGSDEELEALRGLGLVAPPDPSIPAEVLQGATEEAALRCILEAFTAEESRALADYLEQRYADHIEKITVCPMDMPVPLGVAPLAGITEGKSTGFIRFEAVRDYPLPFVAHGYYDLEAHAPLDSE
;
A
#
# COMPACT_ATOMS: atom_id res chain seq x y z
N MET A 1 -9.53 2.30 -18.51
CA MET A 1 -9.02 2.18 -17.13
C MET A 1 -10.12 2.68 -16.21
N GLU A 2 -10.39 1.94 -15.15
CA GLU A 2 -11.33 2.29 -14.09
C GLU A 2 -10.59 3.00 -12.94
N LYS A 3 -11.20 4.00 -12.33
CA LYS A 3 -10.66 4.71 -11.17
C LYS A 3 -11.72 4.81 -10.09
N ILE A 4 -11.47 4.19 -8.95
CA ILE A 4 -12.38 4.14 -7.80
C ILE A 4 -11.74 4.91 -6.65
N ILE A 5 -12.47 5.85 -6.07
CA ILE A 5 -12.01 6.61 -4.91
C ILE A 5 -13.11 6.58 -3.85
N VAL A 6 -12.82 5.89 -2.75
CA VAL A 6 -13.73 5.72 -1.63
C VAL A 6 -13.44 6.83 -0.62
N PRO A 7 -14.42 7.66 -0.23
CA PRO A 7 -14.23 8.65 0.82
C PRO A 7 -14.13 7.97 2.19
N THR A 8 -13.39 8.58 3.12
CA THR A 8 -13.48 8.19 4.53
C THR A 8 -14.88 8.48 5.08
N GLN A 9 -15.39 7.56 5.90
CA GLN A 9 -16.63 7.73 6.66
C GLN A 9 -16.37 8.20 8.10
N PHE A 10 -15.10 8.35 8.47
CA PHE A 10 -14.67 8.63 9.84
C PHE A 10 -13.81 9.89 9.89
N ASP A 11 -14.08 10.70 10.92
CA ASP A 11 -13.23 11.84 11.31
C ASP A 11 -12.13 11.29 12.23
N LEU A 12 -11.07 10.76 11.61
CA LEU A 12 -9.94 10.21 12.33
C LEU A 12 -8.95 11.33 12.66
N PRO A 13 -8.22 11.25 13.80
CA PRO A 13 -7.17 12.21 14.14
C PRO A 13 -5.94 12.11 13.23
N LEU A 14 -6.01 11.32 12.15
CA LEU A 14 -4.96 11.04 11.20
C LEU A 14 -5.42 11.46 9.81
N ASP A 15 -4.57 12.22 9.13
CA ASP A 15 -4.73 12.59 7.73
C ASP A 15 -4.25 11.46 6.78
N ARG A 16 -3.22 10.71 7.22
CA ARG A 16 -2.61 9.58 6.49
C ARG A 16 -3.34 8.28 6.78
N ILE A 17 -4.34 8.00 5.97
CA ILE A 17 -5.14 6.76 6.04
C ILE A 17 -5.45 6.17 4.68
N TYR A 18 -5.05 6.81 3.58
CA TYR A 18 -5.43 6.36 2.24
C TYR A 18 -4.38 5.43 1.66
N ILE A 19 -4.83 4.24 1.27
CA ILE A 19 -4.05 3.30 0.47
C ILE A 19 -4.40 3.45 -1.00
N VAL A 20 -3.41 3.24 -1.86
CA VAL A 20 -3.57 3.26 -3.31
C VAL A 20 -3.16 1.91 -3.87
N ALA A 21 -4.04 1.28 -4.63
CA ALA A 21 -3.78 0.05 -5.35
C ALA A 21 -4.01 0.25 -6.84
N ALA A 22 -3.21 -0.40 -7.68
CA ALA A 22 -3.38 -0.41 -9.12
C ALA A 22 -3.30 -1.83 -9.66
N THR A 23 -4.22 -2.21 -10.54
CA THR A 23 -4.17 -3.49 -11.27
C THR A 23 -3.59 -3.22 -12.66
N LEU A 24 -2.44 -3.81 -12.95
CA LEU A 24 -1.76 -3.72 -14.25
C LEU A 24 -2.30 -4.77 -15.21
N LYS A 25 -2.55 -4.38 -16.46
CA LYS A 25 -3.00 -5.30 -17.53
C LYS A 25 -2.06 -6.48 -17.68
N THR A 26 -0.78 -6.14 -17.83
CA THR A 26 0.31 -7.09 -18.00
C THR A 26 1.56 -6.56 -17.33
N PHE A 27 2.24 -7.38 -16.54
CA PHE A 27 3.50 -7.00 -15.92
C PHE A 27 4.39 -8.24 -15.73
N LYS A 28 5.63 -8.17 -16.22
CA LYS A 28 6.64 -9.25 -16.11
C LYS A 28 6.11 -10.66 -16.45
N GLY A 29 5.34 -10.77 -17.52
CA GLY A 29 4.80 -12.06 -17.99
C GLY A 29 3.58 -12.58 -17.22
N ARG A 30 2.95 -11.76 -16.38
CA ARG A 30 1.68 -12.03 -15.69
C ARG A 30 0.59 -11.06 -16.16
N ARG A 31 -0.68 -11.47 -16.08
CA ARG A 31 -1.86 -10.60 -16.32
C ARG A 31 -2.51 -10.20 -15.01
N HIS A 32 -3.25 -9.09 -15.03
CA HIS A 32 -4.06 -8.62 -13.90
C HIS A 32 -3.24 -8.55 -12.61
N VAL A 33 -2.05 -7.94 -12.68
CA VAL A 33 -1.12 -7.89 -11.56
C VAL A 33 -1.51 -6.76 -10.63
N ASP A 34 -1.80 -7.10 -9.38
CA ASP A 34 -2.11 -6.11 -8.35
C ASP A 34 -0.82 -5.52 -7.79
N VAL A 35 -0.82 -4.20 -7.70
CA VAL A 35 0.28 -3.40 -7.17
C VAL A 35 -0.26 -2.56 -6.03
N GLN A 36 0.26 -2.78 -4.83
CA GLN A 36 -0.05 -1.93 -3.68
C GLN A 36 0.99 -0.83 -3.58
N VAL A 37 0.55 0.42 -3.68
CA VAL A 37 1.42 1.60 -3.62
C VAL A 37 1.46 2.12 -2.19
N PHE A 38 2.66 2.41 -1.71
CA PHE A 38 2.91 2.82 -0.33
C PHE A 38 4.02 3.87 -0.24
N ARG A 39 4.05 4.58 0.88
CA ARG A 39 5.12 5.52 1.25
C ARG A 39 6.23 4.77 2.02
N PRO A 40 7.44 4.58 1.47
CA PRO A 40 8.44 3.70 2.07
C PRO A 40 9.20 4.30 3.28
N ASN A 41 9.12 5.61 3.51
CA ASN A 41 10.03 6.35 4.39
C ASN A 41 9.31 6.98 5.60
N GLY A 42 8.56 6.18 6.37
CA GLY A 42 8.03 6.64 7.66
C GLY A 42 9.16 6.87 8.67
N SER A 43 9.23 8.05 9.28
CA SER A 43 10.27 8.37 10.26
C SER A 43 9.92 7.83 11.66
N ASP A 44 10.94 7.68 12.52
CA ASP A 44 10.72 7.27 13.90
C ASP A 44 9.96 8.36 14.68
N GLU A 45 10.12 9.65 14.34
CA GLU A 45 9.31 10.71 14.95
C GLU A 45 7.83 10.59 14.59
N GLU A 46 7.50 10.25 13.35
CA GLU A 46 6.12 9.99 12.94
C GLU A 46 5.57 8.75 13.67
N LEU A 47 6.38 7.70 13.83
CA LEU A 47 6.00 6.49 14.56
C LEU A 47 5.66 6.79 16.02
N GLU A 48 6.51 7.55 16.72
CA GLU A 48 6.27 7.93 18.11
C GLU A 48 5.00 8.78 18.26
N ALA A 49 4.68 9.63 17.28
CA ALA A 49 3.44 10.42 17.29
C ALA A 49 2.17 9.55 17.18
N LEU A 50 2.27 8.35 16.60
CA LEU A 50 1.15 7.41 16.51
C LEU A 50 0.97 6.54 17.77
N ARG A 51 2.01 6.37 18.59
CA ARG A 51 1.95 5.50 19.76
C ARG A 51 0.92 5.98 20.77
N GLY A 52 0.17 5.03 21.34
CA GLY A 52 -0.84 5.32 22.36
C GLY A 52 -2.16 5.90 21.83
N LEU A 53 -2.30 6.10 20.52
CA LEU A 53 -3.55 6.55 19.90
C LEU A 53 -4.59 5.43 19.70
N GLY A 54 -4.28 4.19 20.09
CA GLY A 54 -5.22 3.06 19.98
C GLY A 54 -5.51 2.64 18.54
N LEU A 55 -4.55 2.84 17.64
CA LEU A 55 -4.70 2.63 16.20
C LEU A 55 -4.54 1.17 15.76
N VAL A 56 -4.00 0.32 16.64
CA VAL A 56 -3.80 -1.11 16.40
C VAL A 56 -4.81 -1.89 17.22
N ALA A 57 -5.51 -2.82 16.56
CA ALA A 57 -6.49 -3.69 17.18
C ALA A 57 -5.79 -4.63 18.18
N PRO A 58 -6.47 -5.07 19.26
CA PRO A 58 -5.97 -6.17 20.07
C PRO A 58 -5.80 -7.45 19.22
N PRO A 59 -4.97 -8.42 19.68
CA PRO A 59 -4.85 -9.72 19.03
C PRO A 59 -6.23 -10.36 18.84
N ASP A 60 -6.54 -10.77 17.61
CA ASP A 60 -7.78 -11.47 17.32
C ASP A 60 -7.72 -12.90 17.89
N PRO A 61 -8.62 -13.28 18.81
CA PRO A 61 -8.60 -14.60 19.45
C PRO A 61 -8.91 -15.75 18.48
N SER A 62 -9.43 -15.47 17.29
CA SER A 62 -9.66 -16.46 16.23
C SER A 62 -8.40 -16.80 15.44
N ILE A 63 -7.36 -15.97 15.52
CA ILE A 63 -6.09 -16.18 14.83
C ILE A 63 -5.15 -17.00 15.73
N PRO A 64 -4.58 -18.13 15.25
CA PRO A 64 -3.62 -18.89 16.02
C PRO A 64 -2.42 -18.05 16.45
N ALA A 65 -1.97 -18.21 17.71
CA ALA A 65 -0.89 -17.42 18.28
C ALA A 65 0.43 -17.58 17.50
N GLU A 66 0.63 -18.73 16.85
CA GLU A 66 1.78 -19.02 15.99
C GLU A 66 1.81 -18.13 14.75
N VAL A 67 0.65 -17.73 14.23
CA VAL A 67 0.53 -16.81 13.09
C VAL A 67 0.86 -15.37 13.52
N LEU A 68 0.56 -15.03 14.77
CA LEU A 68 0.91 -13.74 15.37
C LEU A 68 2.33 -13.72 15.96
N GLN A 69 3.10 -14.80 15.80
CA GLN A 69 4.46 -14.87 16.35
C GLN A 69 5.36 -13.85 15.65
N GLY A 70 5.84 -12.86 16.41
CA GLY A 70 6.64 -11.75 15.88
C GLY A 70 5.82 -10.54 15.41
N ALA A 71 4.48 -10.62 15.48
CA ALA A 71 3.63 -9.46 15.29
C ALA A 71 3.90 -8.44 16.42
N THR A 72 4.16 -7.19 16.04
CA THR A 72 4.37 -6.10 16.99
C THR A 72 3.45 -4.95 16.66
N GLU A 73 3.04 -4.20 17.69
CA GLU A 73 2.30 -2.96 17.50
C GLU A 73 3.09 -1.99 16.61
N GLU A 74 4.41 -1.92 16.77
CA GLU A 74 5.29 -1.10 15.94
C GLU A 74 5.21 -1.45 14.44
N ALA A 75 5.20 -2.74 14.08
CA ALA A 75 5.06 -3.15 12.69
C ALA A 75 3.71 -2.71 12.11
N ALA A 76 2.63 -2.88 12.88
CA ALA A 76 1.30 -2.43 12.47
C ALA A 76 1.21 -0.90 12.34
N LEU A 77 1.83 -0.14 13.26
CA LEU A 77 1.93 1.32 13.15
C LEU A 77 2.76 1.77 11.94
N ARG A 78 3.85 1.06 11.61
CA ARG A 78 4.61 1.33 10.38
C ARG A 78 3.78 1.11 9.11
N CYS A 79 2.81 0.18 9.12
CA CYS A 79 1.85 0.03 8.01
C CYS A 79 0.94 1.27 7.87
N ILE A 80 0.59 1.95 8.95
CA ILE A 80 -0.14 3.23 8.87
C ILE A 80 0.74 4.33 8.26
N LEU A 81 2.05 4.36 8.60
CA LEU A 81 3.00 5.34 8.04
C LEU A 81 3.24 5.18 6.53
N GLU A 82 2.87 4.03 5.98
CA GLU A 82 2.89 3.72 4.55
C GLU A 82 1.70 4.32 3.79
N ALA A 83 0.67 4.77 4.49
CA ALA A 83 -0.49 5.42 3.91
C ALA A 83 -0.22 6.86 3.46
N PHE A 84 -1.06 7.34 2.56
CA PHE A 84 -1.05 8.68 2.01
C PHE A 84 -2.12 9.55 2.64
N THR A 85 -1.92 10.87 2.58
CA THR A 85 -3.01 11.81 2.82
C THR A 85 -4.05 11.75 1.69
N ALA A 86 -5.22 12.38 1.89
CA ALA A 86 -6.22 12.52 0.84
C ALA A 86 -5.67 13.25 -0.41
N GLU A 87 -4.83 14.26 -0.21
CA GLU A 87 -4.21 15.04 -1.29
C GLU A 87 -3.14 14.23 -2.02
N GLU A 88 -2.25 13.57 -1.27
CA GLU A 88 -1.19 12.74 -1.84
C GLU A 88 -1.76 11.56 -2.64
N SER A 89 -2.75 10.85 -2.08
CA SER A 89 -3.40 9.72 -2.76
C SER A 89 -4.11 10.14 -4.05
N ARG A 90 -4.74 11.32 -4.07
CA ARG A 90 -5.33 11.90 -5.29
C ARG A 90 -4.26 12.24 -6.32
N ALA A 91 -3.21 12.95 -5.92
CA ALA A 91 -2.12 13.34 -6.80
C ALA A 91 -1.39 12.12 -7.39
N LEU A 92 -1.20 11.08 -6.59
CA LEU A 92 -0.65 9.80 -7.02
C LEU A 92 -1.55 9.10 -8.04
N ALA A 93 -2.86 9.01 -7.77
CA ALA A 93 -3.80 8.41 -8.69
C ALA A 93 -3.87 9.17 -10.03
N ASP A 94 -3.82 10.51 -10.00
CA ASP A 94 -3.79 11.36 -11.19
C ASP A 94 -2.48 11.15 -11.98
N TYR A 95 -1.33 11.05 -11.30
CA TYR A 95 -0.05 10.74 -11.93
C TYR A 95 -0.06 9.37 -12.63
N LEU A 96 -0.56 8.34 -11.93
CA LEU A 96 -0.66 6.98 -12.47
C LEU A 96 -1.58 6.93 -13.70
N GLU A 97 -2.71 7.64 -13.64
CA GLU A 97 -3.63 7.79 -14.74
C GLU A 97 -2.98 8.48 -15.96
N GLN A 98 -2.39 9.66 -15.76
CA GLN A 98 -1.82 10.44 -16.87
C GLN A 98 -0.65 9.72 -17.56
N ARG A 99 0.18 9.01 -16.79
CA ARG A 99 1.43 8.43 -17.33
C ARG A 99 1.29 6.98 -17.76
N TYR A 100 0.37 6.22 -17.16
CA TYR A 100 0.31 4.76 -17.33
C TYR A 100 -1.09 4.23 -17.68
N ALA A 101 -2.03 5.08 -18.12
CA ALA A 101 -3.39 4.65 -18.46
C ALA A 101 -3.50 3.46 -19.41
N ASP A 102 -2.57 3.36 -20.37
CA ASP A 102 -2.57 2.27 -21.33
C ASP A 102 -2.17 0.93 -20.71
N HIS A 103 -1.47 0.95 -19.57
CA HIS A 103 -0.98 -0.23 -18.87
C HIS A 103 -1.80 -0.61 -17.63
N ILE A 104 -2.61 0.32 -17.10
CA ILE A 104 -3.42 0.12 -15.91
C ILE A 104 -4.86 -0.23 -16.28
N GLU A 105 -5.40 -1.26 -15.64
CA GLU A 105 -6.81 -1.63 -15.73
C GLU A 105 -7.65 -0.82 -14.75
N LYS A 106 -7.18 -0.76 -13.51
CA LYS A 106 -7.91 -0.22 -12.38
C LYS A 106 -6.97 0.50 -11.43
N ILE A 107 -7.40 1.64 -10.91
CA ILE A 107 -6.82 2.32 -9.75
C ILE A 107 -7.88 2.37 -8.65
N THR A 108 -7.51 2.00 -7.45
CA THR A 108 -8.36 2.09 -6.26
C THR A 108 -7.66 2.94 -5.21
N VAL A 109 -8.36 3.95 -4.70
CA VAL A 109 -7.97 4.70 -3.52
C VAL A 109 -9.03 4.47 -2.46
N CYS A 110 -8.65 3.94 -1.31
CA CYS A 110 -9.57 3.77 -0.20
C CYS A 110 -8.90 4.05 1.13
N PRO A 111 -9.65 4.50 2.14
CA PRO A 111 -9.14 4.57 3.50
C PRO A 111 -8.83 3.14 4.01
N MET A 112 -7.84 3.03 4.89
CA MET A 112 -7.59 1.83 5.66
C MET A 112 -8.75 1.58 6.63
N ASP A 113 -9.06 0.32 6.86
CA ASP A 113 -9.92 -0.06 7.96
C ASP A 113 -9.18 0.17 9.29
N MET A 114 -9.86 0.83 10.22
CA MET A 114 -9.30 1.21 11.52
C MET A 114 -10.12 0.59 12.66
N PRO A 115 -9.47 0.16 13.76
CA PRO A 115 -8.01 0.08 13.94
C PRO A 115 -7.36 -1.02 13.06
N VAL A 116 -6.08 -0.85 12.71
CA VAL A 116 -5.37 -1.84 11.88
C VAL A 116 -5.17 -3.15 12.67
N PRO A 117 -5.35 -4.34 12.07
CA PRO A 117 -5.16 -5.59 12.78
C PRO A 117 -3.72 -5.78 13.28
N LEU A 118 -3.58 -6.31 14.51
CA LEU A 118 -2.29 -6.82 14.97
C LEU A 118 -1.87 -8.00 14.09
N GLY A 119 -0.64 -7.96 13.58
CA GLY A 119 -0.11 -8.97 12.65
C GLY A 119 0.05 -8.48 11.22
N VAL A 120 -0.48 -7.29 10.88
CA VAL A 120 -0.15 -6.63 9.62
C VAL A 120 1.31 -6.15 9.66
N ALA A 121 2.05 -6.47 8.60
CA ALA A 121 3.44 -6.06 8.42
C ALA A 121 3.54 -4.92 7.38
N PRO A 122 4.48 -3.98 7.56
CA PRO A 122 4.74 -2.94 6.58
C PRO A 122 5.35 -3.53 5.30
N LEU A 123 4.92 -3.05 4.14
CA LEU A 123 5.42 -3.46 2.83
C LEU A 123 6.90 -3.12 2.64
N ALA A 124 7.38 -2.02 3.20
CA ALA A 124 8.77 -1.57 3.14
C ALA A 124 9.74 -2.60 3.75
N GLY A 125 9.26 -3.47 4.64
CA GLY A 125 10.06 -4.53 5.26
C GLY A 125 10.19 -5.80 4.41
N ILE A 126 9.45 -5.91 3.30
CA ILE A 126 9.47 -7.12 2.45
C ILE A 126 10.78 -7.16 1.65
N THR A 127 11.44 -8.31 1.66
CA THR A 127 12.65 -8.54 0.84
C THR A 127 12.25 -8.87 -0.59
N GLU A 128 12.87 -8.20 -1.57
CA GLU A 128 12.65 -8.51 -2.99
C GLU A 128 13.16 -9.91 -3.34
N GLY A 129 12.36 -10.64 -4.11
CA GLY A 129 12.62 -12.01 -4.51
C GLY A 129 12.61 -12.19 -6.02
N LYS A 130 12.43 -13.44 -6.46
CA LYS A 130 12.28 -13.76 -7.88
C LYS A 130 10.93 -13.29 -8.44
N SER A 131 9.89 -13.39 -7.61
CA SER A 131 8.49 -13.14 -7.95
C SER A 131 7.93 -11.90 -7.26
N THR A 132 8.50 -11.48 -6.13
CA THR A 132 8.12 -10.26 -5.40
C THR A 132 9.11 -9.12 -5.66
N GLY A 133 8.63 -7.87 -5.67
CA GLY A 133 9.53 -6.72 -5.73
C GLY A 133 8.83 -5.38 -5.71
N PHE A 134 9.60 -4.31 -5.96
CA PHE A 134 9.11 -2.93 -5.88
C PHE A 134 9.29 -2.14 -7.18
N ILE A 135 8.23 -1.44 -7.58
CA ILE A 135 8.28 -0.34 -8.55
C ILE A 135 8.65 0.93 -7.79
N ARG A 136 9.81 1.51 -8.10
CA ARG A 136 10.29 2.76 -7.49
C ARG A 136 9.92 3.93 -8.39
N PHE A 137 8.82 4.64 -8.09
CA PHE A 137 8.31 5.69 -8.97
C PHE A 137 9.24 6.92 -9.01
N GLU A 138 9.95 7.19 -7.92
CA GLU A 138 10.92 8.28 -7.80
C GLU A 138 12.16 8.09 -8.69
N ALA A 139 12.47 6.85 -9.08
CA ALA A 139 13.55 6.56 -10.03
C ALA A 139 13.16 6.84 -11.50
N VAL A 140 11.87 7.07 -11.76
CA VAL A 140 11.38 7.40 -13.10
C VAL A 140 11.76 8.84 -13.44
N ARG A 141 12.31 9.03 -14.64
CA ARG A 141 12.67 10.36 -15.14
C ARG A 141 11.47 11.30 -15.12
N ASP A 142 11.69 12.51 -14.61
CA ASP A 142 10.70 13.58 -14.50
C ASP A 142 9.51 13.22 -13.59
N TYR A 143 9.74 12.43 -12.54
CA TYR A 143 8.74 12.14 -11.51
C TYR A 143 8.33 13.44 -10.79
N PRO A 144 7.04 13.86 -10.87
CA PRO A 144 6.64 15.22 -10.53
C PRO A 144 6.15 15.39 -9.08
N LEU A 145 5.91 14.29 -8.35
CA LEU A 145 5.28 14.35 -7.03
C LEU A 145 6.33 14.70 -5.96
N PRO A 146 5.98 15.53 -4.96
CA PRO A 146 6.90 15.98 -3.92
C PRO A 146 7.14 14.92 -2.82
N PHE A 147 6.65 13.70 -3.02
CA PHE A 147 6.75 12.58 -2.08
C PHE A 147 7.14 11.29 -2.81
N VAL A 148 7.80 10.39 -2.09
CA VAL A 148 8.22 9.07 -2.61
C VAL A 148 7.05 8.10 -2.53
N ALA A 149 6.88 7.30 -3.58
CA ALA A 149 5.93 6.20 -3.62
C ALA A 149 6.60 4.96 -4.22
N HIS A 150 6.39 3.81 -3.60
CA HIS A 150 6.82 2.50 -4.09
C HIS A 150 5.61 1.61 -4.34
N GLY A 151 5.62 0.81 -5.41
CA GLY A 151 4.58 -0.16 -5.72
C GLY A 151 5.07 -1.59 -5.46
N TYR A 152 4.55 -2.25 -4.43
CA TYR A 152 4.78 -3.67 -4.16
C TYR A 152 3.97 -4.54 -5.13
N TYR A 153 4.58 -5.59 -5.67
CA TYR A 153 3.89 -6.62 -6.45
C TYR A 153 4.35 -8.02 -6.04
N ASP A 154 3.47 -9.01 -6.21
CA ASP A 154 3.77 -10.43 -6.10
C ASP A 154 3.30 -11.19 -7.34
N LEU A 155 4.24 -11.59 -8.21
CA LEU A 155 3.92 -12.27 -9.46
C LEU A 155 3.39 -13.71 -9.26
N GLU A 156 3.63 -14.35 -8.12
CA GLU A 156 3.13 -15.71 -7.85
C GLU A 156 1.63 -15.72 -7.55
N ALA A 157 1.09 -14.61 -7.06
CA ALA A 157 -0.34 -14.43 -6.82
C ALA A 157 -1.18 -14.31 -8.12
N HIS A 158 -0.54 -14.18 -9.28
CA HIS A 158 -1.23 -13.85 -10.54
C HIS A 158 -0.99 -14.87 -11.67
N ALA A 159 -1.98 -14.98 -12.56
CA ALA A 159 -1.93 -15.90 -13.70
C ALA A 159 -0.83 -15.53 -14.71
N PRO A 160 -0.14 -16.52 -15.30
CA PRO A 160 0.74 -16.29 -16.45
C PRO A 160 0.06 -15.56 -17.61
N LEU A 161 0.85 -14.87 -18.43
CA LEU A 161 0.35 -14.25 -19.66
C LEU A 161 -0.18 -15.31 -20.65
N ASP A 162 0.35 -16.52 -20.63
CA ASP A 162 0.05 -17.55 -21.64
C ASP A 162 -0.94 -18.61 -21.12
N SER A 163 -1.45 -18.47 -19.90
CA SER A 163 -2.58 -19.28 -19.44
C SER A 163 -3.87 -18.70 -20.01
N GLU A 164 -4.50 -19.44 -20.92
CA GLU A 164 -5.84 -19.18 -21.46
C GLU A 164 -6.93 -19.30 -20.38
#